data_AF-A0A527Z0R5-F1
#
_entry.id   AF-A0A527Z0R5-F1
#
_cell.length_a   1.000
_cell.length_b   1.000
_cell.length_c   1.000
_cell.angle_alpha   90.00
_cell.angle_beta   90.00
_cell.angle_gamma   90.00
#
_symmetry.space_group_name_H-M   'P 1'
#
loop_
_entity.id
_entity.type
_entity.pdbx_description
1 polymer ?
#
loop_
_entity_poly.entity_id
_entity_poly.type
_entity_poly.pdbx_seq_one_letter_code
_entity_poly.pdbx_strand_id
1 'polypeptide(L)' 'DDGGTFVTISEAGWHEDAVGLKKSYLNCEGWSQMLACMKAYVEYGINLRDGYYRSEMKGEPANEDNI' A
#
# COMPACT_ATOMS: atom_id res chain seq x y z
N ASP A 1 10.45 -21.01 17.57
CA ASP A 1 10.27 -19.59 17.23
C ASP A 1 11.19 -19.33 16.06
N ASP A 2 10.64 -18.94 14.91
CA ASP A 2 11.39 -18.77 13.66
C ASP A 2 11.98 -17.35 13.50
N GLY A 3 11.75 -16.47 14.49
CA GLY A 3 12.21 -15.08 14.49
C GLY A 3 11.36 -14.15 13.62
N GLY A 4 10.25 -14.63 13.06
CA GLY A 4 9.32 -13.84 12.27
C GLY A 4 8.42 -12.94 13.13
N THR A 5 7.95 -11.85 12.53
CA THR A 5 6.89 -11.00 13.12
C THR A 5 5.60 -11.19 12.33
N PHE A 6 4.51 -11.53 13.03
CA PHE A 6 3.18 -11.56 12.44
C PHE A 6 2.54 -10.17 12.48
N VAL A 7 2.40 -9.52 11.33
CA VAL A 7 1.83 -8.18 11.21
C VAL A 7 0.37 -8.26 10.77
N THR A 8 -0.50 -7.54 11.49
CA THR A 8 -1.93 -7.39 11.14
C THR A 8 -2.27 -5.91 10.97
N ILE A 9 -3.15 -5.62 10.02
CA ILE A 9 -3.64 -4.26 9.74
C ILE A 9 -5.17 -4.35 9.61
N SER A 10 -5.87 -3.41 10.21
CA SER A 10 -7.31 -3.26 10.07
C SER A 10 -7.66 -1.78 9.85
N GLU A 11 -8.55 -1.55 8.90
CA GLU A 11 -9.15 -0.24 8.63
C GLU A 11 -10.65 -0.43 8.47
N ALA A 12 -11.44 0.46 9.09
CA ALA A 12 -12.88 0.32 9.18
C ALA A 12 -13.58 1.68 9.27
N GLY A 13 -14.90 1.69 9.09
CA GLY A 13 -15.75 2.88 9.18
C GLY A 13 -16.35 3.33 7.85
N TRP A 14 -16.40 2.46 6.84
CA TRP A 14 -16.86 2.85 5.51
C TRP A 14 -18.37 2.88 5.48
N HIS A 15 -18.92 3.74 4.63
CA HIS A 15 -20.36 3.76 4.41
C HIS A 15 -20.86 2.42 3.88
N GLU A 16 -21.99 1.95 4.40
CA GLU A 16 -22.64 0.70 4.00
C GLU A 16 -23.43 0.89 2.70
N ASP A 17 -22.75 1.37 1.67
CA ASP A 17 -23.27 1.52 0.32
C ASP A 17 -22.28 0.97 -0.73
N ALA A 18 -22.71 0.90 -1.99
CA ALA A 18 -21.89 0.35 -3.05
C ALA A 18 -20.57 1.12 -3.28
N VAL A 19 -20.54 2.42 -2.98
CA VAL A 19 -19.34 3.25 -3.13
C VAL A 19 -18.37 2.98 -1.99
N GLY A 20 -18.86 2.94 -0.74
CA GLY A 20 -18.10 2.58 0.45
C GLY A 20 -17.53 1.17 0.35
N LEU A 21 -18.30 0.20 -0.14
CA LEU A 21 -17.83 -1.15 -0.40
C LEU A 21 -16.71 -1.18 -1.45
N LYS A 22 -16.85 -0.46 -2.56
CA LYS A 22 -15.78 -0.38 -3.56
C LYS A 22 -14.51 0.25 -2.98
N LYS A 23 -14.65 1.28 -2.14
CA LYS A 23 -13.53 1.93 -1.45
C LYS A 23 -12.85 1.00 -0.44
N SER A 24 -13.58 0.09 0.25
CA SER A 24 -12.94 -0.88 1.17
C SER A 24 -12.03 -1.83 0.43
N TYR A 25 -12.46 -2.33 -0.72
CA TYR A 25 -11.62 -3.22 -1.52
C TYR A 25 -10.40 -2.52 -2.10
N LEU A 26 -10.55 -1.31 -2.65
CA LEU A 26 -9.41 -0.52 -3.14
C LEU A 26 -8.38 -0.24 -2.03
N ASN A 27 -8.85 0.07 -0.83
CA ASN A 27 -7.99 0.27 0.33
C ASN A 27 -7.31 -1.05 0.77
N CYS A 28 -8.04 -2.17 0.77
CA CYS A 28 -7.51 -3.50 1.06
C CYS A 28 -6.39 -3.92 0.08
N GLU A 29 -6.56 -3.63 -1.22
CA GLU A 29 -5.54 -3.84 -2.24
C GLU A 29 -4.27 -3.00 -1.96
N GLY A 30 -4.45 -1.73 -1.58
CA GLY A 30 -3.34 -0.86 -1.17
C GLY A 30 -2.57 -1.41 0.03
N TRP A 31 -3.26 -1.88 1.07
CA TRP A 31 -2.61 -2.51 2.23
C TRP A 31 -1.88 -3.81 1.88
N SER A 32 -2.44 -4.62 0.99
CA SER A 32 -1.80 -5.84 0.51
C SER A 32 -0.48 -5.52 -0.20
N GLN A 33 -0.46 -4.49 -1.05
CA GLN A 33 0.76 -4.04 -1.72
C GLN A 33 1.78 -3.44 -0.74
N MET A 34 1.32 -2.67 0.25
CA MET A 34 2.18 -2.13 1.31
C MET A 34 2.90 -3.27 2.05
N LEU A 35 2.17 -4.29 2.50
CA LEU A 35 2.75 -5.44 3.20
C LEU A 35 3.78 -6.19 2.35
N ALA A 36 3.53 -6.36 1.06
CA ALA A 36 4.50 -6.97 0.14
C ALA A 36 5.79 -6.15 0.01
N CYS A 37 5.66 -4.83 -0.14
CA CYS A 37 6.81 -3.92 -0.20
C CYS A 37 7.60 -3.90 1.12
N MET A 38 6.90 -3.84 2.25
CA MET A 38 7.51 -3.87 3.58
C MET A 38 8.30 -5.16 3.80
N LYS A 39 7.73 -6.32 3.45
CA LYS A 39 8.42 -7.61 3.56
C LYS A 39 9.69 -7.65 2.72
N ALA A 40 9.61 -7.25 1.45
CA ALA A 40 10.77 -7.22 0.56
C ALA A 40 11.88 -6.29 1.07
N TYR A 41 11.51 -5.14 1.63
CA TYR A 41 12.46 -4.19 2.19
C TYR A 41 13.11 -4.70 3.47
N VAL A 42 12.32 -5.15 4.45
CA VAL A 42 12.82 -5.57 5.77
C VAL A 42 13.66 -6.85 5.69
N GLU A 43 13.30 -7.79 4.81
CA GLU A 43 14.01 -9.09 4.72
C GLU A 43 15.19 -9.07 3.75
N TYR A 44 15.13 -8.24 2.69
CA TYR A 44 16.09 -8.31 1.59
C TYR A 44 16.68 -6.96 1.16
N GLY A 45 16.25 -5.85 1.75
CA GLY A 45 16.68 -4.50 1.34
C GLY A 45 16.19 -4.08 -0.05
N ILE A 46 15.17 -4.77 -0.61
CA ILE A 46 14.65 -4.48 -1.95
C ILE A 46 13.51 -3.46 -1.84
N ASN A 47 13.66 -2.31 -2.50
CA ASN A 47 12.60 -1.31 -2.60
C ASN A 47 11.67 -1.57 -3.80
N LEU A 48 10.59 -2.33 -3.58
CA LEU A 48 9.59 -2.62 -4.62
C LEU A 48 8.76 -1.39 -5.05
N ARG A 49 8.86 -0.27 -4.31
CA ARG A 49 8.18 0.98 -4.65
C ARG A 49 9.01 1.85 -5.58
N ASP A 50 10.25 1.48 -5.87
CA ASP A 50 11.07 2.25 -6.81
C ASP A 50 10.40 2.30 -8.20
N GLY A 51 10.32 3.50 -8.77
CA GLY A 51 9.60 3.75 -10.02
C GLY A 51 8.07 3.83 -9.94
N TYR A 52 7.43 3.42 -8.83
CA TYR A 52 6.00 3.61 -8.55
C TYR A 52 5.75 4.94 -7.82
N TYR A 53 4.52 5.48 -7.94
CA TYR A 53 4.04 6.65 -7.20
C TYR A 53 4.96 7.87 -7.34
N ARG A 54 5.38 8.18 -8.57
CA ARG A 54 6.46 9.15 -8.79
C ARG A 54 6.10 10.52 -8.24
N SER A 55 4.86 10.95 -8.42
CA SER A 55 4.31 12.16 -7.83
C SER A 55 4.45 12.19 -6.31
N GLU A 56 3.92 11.17 -5.63
CA GLU A 56 3.87 11.08 -4.19
C GLU A 56 5.28 10.99 -3.59
N MET A 57 6.16 10.22 -4.22
CA MET A 57 7.54 10.02 -3.78
C MET A 57 8.41 11.27 -3.97
N LYS A 58 8.05 12.16 -4.91
CA LYS A 58 8.70 13.46 -5.10
C LYS A 58 8.02 14.61 -4.35
N GLY A 59 6.82 14.40 -3.80
CA GLY A 59 6.00 15.47 -3.22
C GLY A 59 5.44 16.44 -4.26
N GLU A 60 5.29 15.99 -5.51
CA GLU A 60 4.80 16.77 -6.64
C GLU A 60 3.39 16.31 -7.05
N PRO A 61 2.53 17.19 -7.58
CA PRO A 61 1.24 16.77 -8.12
C PRO A 61 1.39 15.77 -9.27
N ALA A 62 0.50 14.77 -9.30
CA ALA A 62 0.42 13.81 -10.38
C ALA A 62 0.09 14.49 -11.72
N ASN A 63 0.80 14.11 -12.77
CA ASN A 63 0.58 14.55 -14.16
C ASN A 63 0.98 13.45 -15.14
N GLU A 64 0.73 13.63 -16.44
CA GLU A 64 0.95 12.60 -17.47
C GLU A 64 2.39 12.05 -17.50
N ASP A 65 3.37 12.86 -17.12
CA ASP A 65 4.79 12.48 -17.08
C ASP A 65 5.26 12.02 -15.68
N ASN A 66 4.38 12.12 -14.67
CA ASN A 66 4.68 11.95 -13.25
C ASN A 66 3.50 11.30 -12.49
N ILE A 67 3.01 10.18 -13.01
CA ILE A 67 2.11 9.24 -12.30
C ILE A 67 2.94 8.07 -11.77
#